data_AF-A0A365ZN18-F1
#
_entry.id   AF-A0A365ZN18-F1
#
_cell.length_a   1.000
_cell.length_b   1.000
_cell.length_c   1.000
_cell.angle_alpha   90.00
_cell.angle_beta   90.00
_cell.angle_gamma   90.00
#
_symmetry.space_group_name_H-M   'P 1'
#
loop_
_entity.id
_entity.type
_entity.pdbx_description
1 polymer ?
#
loop_
_entity_poly.entity_id
_entity_poly.type
_entity_poly.pdbx_seq_one_letter_code
_entity_poly.pdbx_strand_id
1 'polypeptide(L)'
;MAEKLTKVTEKPDDADHRFADVFTRQPTVARRGLLPGRRVFTSLVGAVAMVVVITGSVWLVGAVLPDGGDGETEPVAAPDLPVESPTLGPEEPTEEPEPEPEPTEEPEPEPVPEPEPVPEPEPEPEPQPLTAPQSLDPADFPEHGGVYALYAGTGPDLCAEVLNGSEQRGTAVQLAECDRGRGQQFTARRNEEPVNTFRLITAGNNCLDVPQGSSTVGREIWVWECNGLSPQLWRAEEVGDGAVQLVSHRTGQCLEVPNDSAQPGLQLRQWDCDGSPGQRWRMMLY
;
A
#
# COMPACT_ATOMS: atom_id res chain seq x y z
N MET A 1 -58.17 -48.29 14.09
CA MET A 1 -57.04 -47.88 14.95
C MET A 1 -56.37 -46.71 14.26
N ALA A 2 -56.40 -45.53 14.88
CA ALA A 2 -55.89 -44.30 14.30
C ALA A 2 -54.45 -44.08 14.80
N GLU A 3 -53.47 -44.12 13.90
CA GLU A 3 -52.09 -43.74 14.21
C GLU A 3 -51.89 -42.25 13.97
N LYS A 4 -51.42 -41.59 15.03
CA LYS A 4 -51.25 -40.16 15.16
C LYS A 4 -49.81 -39.81 14.75
N LEU A 5 -49.61 -39.39 13.51
CA LEU A 5 -48.35 -38.80 13.04
C LEU A 5 -48.16 -37.43 13.71
N THR A 6 -47.20 -37.36 14.63
CA THR A 6 -46.73 -36.11 15.23
C THR A 6 -45.69 -35.50 14.30
N LYS A 7 -46.02 -34.34 13.71
CA LYS A 7 -45.11 -33.54 12.90
C LYS A 7 -44.21 -32.74 13.84
N VAL A 8 -42.92 -33.08 13.89
CA VAL A 8 -41.91 -32.22 14.50
C VAL A 8 -41.64 -31.08 13.52
N THR A 9 -42.08 -29.88 13.85
CA THR A 9 -41.65 -28.64 13.19
C THR A 9 -40.38 -28.16 13.85
N GLU A 10 -39.26 -28.29 13.13
CA GLU A 10 -38.00 -27.64 13.48
C GLU A 10 -38.14 -26.13 13.22
N LYS A 11 -37.74 -25.33 14.22
CA LYS A 11 -37.77 -23.86 14.19
C LYS A 11 -36.48 -23.39 13.48
N PRO A 12 -36.54 -22.52 12.45
CA PRO A 12 -35.32 -21.99 11.86
C PRO A 12 -34.58 -21.11 12.87
N ASP A 13 -33.27 -21.34 12.98
CA ASP A 13 -32.37 -20.64 13.90
C ASP A 13 -32.32 -19.13 13.61
N ASP A 14 -32.62 -18.36 14.64
CA ASP A 14 -32.73 -16.90 14.68
C ASP A 14 -31.36 -16.27 14.93
N ALA A 15 -30.44 -16.42 13.97
CA ALA A 15 -29.07 -15.90 14.06
C ALA A 15 -28.77 -14.73 13.08
N ASP A 16 -29.74 -14.32 12.25
CA ASP A 16 -29.49 -13.40 11.12
C ASP A 16 -30.00 -11.95 11.32
N HIS A 17 -30.38 -11.56 12.55
CA HIS A 17 -31.05 -10.27 12.79
C HIS A 17 -30.37 -9.34 13.82
N ARG A 18 -29.06 -9.45 14.07
CA ARG A 18 -28.39 -8.57 15.07
C ARG A 18 -27.32 -7.60 14.56
N PHE A 19 -27.09 -7.49 13.26
CA PHE A 19 -26.11 -6.51 12.73
C PHE A 19 -26.65 -5.49 11.73
N ALA A 20 -27.93 -5.58 11.33
CA ALA A 20 -28.59 -4.57 10.50
C ALA A 20 -29.03 -3.30 11.26
N ASP A 21 -28.96 -3.30 12.60
CA ASP A 21 -29.43 -2.17 13.43
C ASP A 21 -28.41 -1.05 13.67
N VAL A 22 -27.18 -1.16 13.13
CA VAL A 22 -26.14 -0.14 13.34
C VAL A 22 -26.28 1.06 12.38
N PHE A 23 -26.99 0.90 11.24
CA PHE A 23 -27.04 1.94 10.20
C PHE A 23 -28.44 2.53 9.91
N THR A 24 -29.45 2.26 10.74
CA THR A 24 -30.81 2.80 10.57
C THR A 24 -31.07 4.15 11.27
N ARG A 25 -30.06 4.84 11.80
CA ARG A 25 -30.24 6.22 12.30
C ARG A 25 -30.20 7.23 11.15
N GLN A 26 -31.35 7.46 10.52
CA GLN A 26 -31.58 8.67 9.73
C GLN A 26 -31.37 9.94 10.60
N PRO A 27 -30.73 11.01 10.10
CA PRO A 27 -30.77 12.31 10.77
C PRO A 27 -32.21 12.83 10.74
N THR A 28 -32.74 13.18 11.90
CA THR A 28 -34.09 13.73 12.03
C THR A 28 -34.19 15.09 11.31
N VAL A 29 -35.26 15.21 10.54
CA VAL A 29 -35.74 16.40 9.83
C VAL A 29 -35.63 17.68 10.67
N ALA A 30 -35.09 18.73 10.07
CA ALA A 30 -35.05 20.09 10.59
C ALA A 30 -36.45 20.63 10.91
N ARG A 31 -36.67 21.12 12.15
CA ARG A 31 -37.90 21.85 12.50
C ARG A 31 -37.85 23.26 11.91
N ARG A 32 -38.86 23.56 11.09
CA ARG A 32 -39.08 24.86 10.45
C ARG A 32 -39.88 25.78 11.38
N GLY A 33 -39.34 26.96 11.69
CA GLY A 33 -40.13 28.15 12.02
C GLY A 33 -39.93 28.79 13.40
N LEU A 34 -39.07 29.81 13.49
CA LEU A 34 -39.38 31.10 14.12
C LEU A 34 -38.43 32.19 13.57
N LEU A 35 -38.97 33.41 13.45
CA LEU A 35 -38.59 34.56 12.58
C LEU A 35 -37.24 35.29 12.89
N PRO A 36 -36.77 36.20 12.00
CA PRO A 36 -35.39 36.66 11.95
C PRO A 36 -35.09 37.82 12.91
N GLY A 37 -34.02 37.68 13.69
CA GLY A 37 -33.51 38.69 14.61
C GLY A 37 -32.07 39.09 14.27
N ARG A 38 -31.94 40.16 13.50
CA ARG A 38 -30.73 40.95 13.27
C ARG A 38 -30.04 41.30 14.61
N ARG A 39 -28.75 40.97 14.80
CA ARG A 39 -27.75 41.68 15.65
C ARG A 39 -26.35 41.05 15.52
N VAL A 40 -25.42 41.73 14.84
CA VAL A 40 -24.23 42.43 15.41
C VAL A 40 -23.19 41.47 16.03
N PHE A 41 -22.10 41.21 15.28
CA PHE A 41 -20.86 40.68 15.82
C PHE A 41 -20.22 41.73 16.73
N THR A 42 -20.07 41.42 18.02
CA THR A 42 -19.11 42.10 18.90
C THR A 42 -18.07 41.08 19.33
N SER A 43 -16.83 41.35 18.96
CA SER A 43 -15.65 40.60 19.36
C SER A 43 -15.41 40.82 20.86
N LEU A 44 -15.19 39.75 21.61
CA LEU A 44 -14.65 39.85 22.97
C LEU A 44 -13.56 38.79 23.18
N VAL A 45 -12.35 39.31 23.35
CA VAL A 45 -11.15 38.61 23.80
C VAL A 45 -11.36 38.19 25.26
N GLY A 46 -10.99 36.95 25.61
CA GLY A 46 -10.98 36.47 26.99
C GLY A 46 -10.04 35.29 27.15
N ALA A 47 -8.86 35.54 27.72
CA ALA A 47 -7.88 34.55 28.11
C ALA A 47 -8.34 33.77 29.35
N VAL A 48 -8.04 32.47 29.42
CA VAL A 48 -8.11 31.70 30.68
C VAL A 48 -6.87 30.81 30.78
N ALA A 49 -6.13 31.00 31.86
CA ALA A 49 -4.96 30.22 32.25
C ALA A 49 -5.38 28.89 32.89
N MET A 50 -4.72 27.79 32.53
CA MET A 50 -4.85 26.49 33.22
C MET A 50 -3.90 26.39 34.41
N VAL A 51 -4.44 25.97 35.55
CA VAL A 51 -3.70 25.52 36.74
C VAL A 51 -3.69 24.00 36.74
N VAL A 52 -2.50 23.39 36.75
CA VAL A 52 -2.33 21.93 36.95
C VAL A 52 -1.71 21.71 38.32
N VAL A 53 -2.43 20.98 39.18
CA VAL A 53 -1.97 20.48 40.47
C VAL A 53 -1.45 19.07 40.28
N ILE A 54 -0.16 18.84 40.53
CA ILE A 54 0.43 17.49 40.60
C ILE A 54 0.83 17.24 42.06
N THR A 55 0.19 16.28 42.71
CA THR A 55 0.60 15.76 44.01
C THR A 55 1.77 14.79 43.83
N GLY A 56 2.90 15.13 44.44
CA GLY A 56 4.10 14.29 44.47
C GLY A 56 4.05 13.18 45.52
N SER A 57 4.97 12.24 45.39
CA SER A 57 5.48 11.43 46.50
C SER A 57 7.00 11.35 46.37
N VAL A 58 7.63 11.83 47.43
CA VAL A 58 9.07 11.99 47.66
C VAL A 58 9.59 10.76 48.40
N TRP A 59 10.84 10.37 48.12
CA TRP A 59 11.72 9.84 49.16
C TRP A 59 13.08 10.56 49.11
N LEU A 60 13.43 11.17 50.24
CA LEU A 60 14.71 11.77 50.62
C LEU A 60 15.81 10.68 50.70
N VAL A 61 17.12 10.95 50.65
CA VAL A 61 18.01 11.64 51.62
C VAL A 61 19.39 11.72 50.91
N GLY A 62 20.28 12.71 51.05
CA GLY A 62 20.38 13.90 51.89
C GLY A 62 21.64 14.67 51.51
N ALA A 63 21.70 15.94 51.92
CA ALA A 63 22.78 16.89 51.63
C ALA A 63 23.59 17.21 52.91
N VAL A 64 24.85 17.61 52.72
CA VAL A 64 25.59 18.49 53.63
C VAL A 64 26.35 19.51 52.77
N LEU A 65 26.00 20.80 52.94
CA LEU A 65 26.67 22.02 52.40
C LEU A 65 27.85 22.43 53.32
N PRO A 66 28.79 23.33 52.95
CA PRO A 66 28.59 24.80 52.87
C PRO A 66 29.20 25.43 51.58
N ASP A 67 28.60 26.43 50.94
CA ASP A 67 28.43 27.87 51.27
C ASP A 67 29.54 28.78 50.67
N GLY A 68 29.10 29.85 50.01
CA GLY A 68 29.87 31.10 49.88
C GLY A 68 30.46 31.45 48.50
N GLY A 69 29.86 32.44 47.85
CA GLY A 69 30.64 33.60 47.37
C GLY A 69 30.92 33.72 45.87
N ASP A 70 30.17 34.63 45.25
CA ASP A 70 30.58 35.70 44.32
C ASP A 70 31.51 35.37 43.14
N GLY A 71 31.06 35.65 41.92
CA GLY A 71 31.98 35.75 40.78
C GLY A 71 31.32 35.66 39.42
N GLU A 72 31.31 36.79 38.73
CA GLU A 72 30.93 36.95 37.34
C GLU A 72 31.74 36.04 36.39
N THR A 73 31.05 35.61 35.33
CA THR A 73 31.49 35.01 34.06
C THR A 73 32.99 34.98 33.72
N GLU A 74 33.52 33.78 33.42
CA GLU A 74 34.60 33.51 32.44
C GLU A 74 34.53 32.04 31.94
N PRO A 75 35.09 31.72 30.76
CA PRO A 75 34.72 30.55 29.95
C PRO A 75 35.42 29.26 30.38
N VAL A 76 34.69 28.14 30.37
CA VAL A 76 35.28 26.83 30.68
C VAL A 76 36.01 26.27 29.46
N ALA A 77 37.31 26.04 29.69
CA ALA A 77 38.29 25.44 28.81
C ALA A 77 37.90 24.05 28.29
N ALA A 78 38.39 23.75 27.08
CA ALA A 78 38.41 22.41 26.49
C ALA A 78 39.36 21.49 27.27
N PRO A 79 39.07 20.18 27.39
CA PRO A 79 40.00 19.23 27.97
C PRO A 79 41.15 18.88 27.01
N ASP A 80 42.37 18.97 27.54
CA ASP A 80 43.63 18.51 26.97
C ASP A 80 43.56 17.04 26.52
N LEU A 81 43.89 16.80 25.24
CA LEU A 81 44.21 15.47 24.72
C LEU A 81 45.74 15.30 24.71
N PRO A 82 46.26 14.14 25.17
CA PRO A 82 47.69 13.90 25.24
C PRO A 82 48.30 13.74 23.84
N VAL A 83 49.37 14.51 23.60
CA VAL A 83 50.22 14.44 22.41
C VAL A 83 51.21 13.28 22.60
N GLU A 84 50.99 12.16 21.91
CA GLU A 84 52.04 11.17 21.70
C GLU A 84 52.97 11.62 20.57
N SER A 85 54.26 11.66 20.90
CA SER A 85 55.34 12.03 19.98
C SER A 85 55.77 10.79 19.19
N PRO A 86 55.87 10.84 17.85
CA PRO A 86 56.39 9.70 17.09
C PRO A 86 57.91 9.61 17.25
N THR A 87 58.38 8.42 17.64
CA THR A 87 59.80 8.08 17.71
C THR A 87 60.28 7.73 16.30
N LEU A 88 61.28 8.46 15.78
CA LEU A 88 61.96 8.18 14.52
C LEU A 88 62.70 6.84 14.60
N GLY A 89 62.31 5.88 13.77
CA GLY A 89 63.06 4.64 13.51
C GLY A 89 64.27 4.91 12.60
N PRO A 90 65.29 4.04 12.62
CA PRO A 90 66.55 4.26 11.92
C PRO A 90 66.41 4.08 10.40
N GLU A 91 67.12 4.93 9.64
CA GLU A 91 67.20 4.91 8.19
C GLU A 91 67.83 3.59 7.68
N GLU A 92 67.11 2.88 6.81
CA GLU A 92 67.64 1.74 6.05
C GLU A 92 68.58 2.21 4.93
N PRO A 93 69.60 1.40 4.57
CA PRO A 93 70.61 1.79 3.60
C PRO A 93 70.01 1.82 2.18
N THR A 94 70.34 2.88 1.45
CA THR A 94 69.98 3.07 0.05
C THR A 94 70.75 2.06 -0.81
N GLU A 95 70.06 1.05 -1.35
CA GLU A 95 70.63 0.19 -2.38
C GLU A 95 70.74 0.93 -3.72
N GLU A 96 71.88 0.75 -4.37
CA GLU A 96 72.27 1.31 -5.65
C GLU A 96 71.48 0.60 -6.78
N PRO A 97 70.93 1.32 -7.78
CA PRO A 97 70.07 0.71 -8.78
C PRO A 97 70.86 -0.20 -9.72
N GLU A 98 70.38 -1.44 -9.89
CA GLU A 98 70.89 -2.39 -10.89
C GLU A 98 70.68 -1.88 -12.33
N PRO A 99 71.58 -2.22 -13.27
CA PRO A 99 71.48 -1.77 -14.65
C PRO A 99 70.27 -2.38 -15.38
N GLU A 100 69.54 -1.54 -16.11
CA GLU A 100 68.39 -1.94 -16.92
C GLU A 100 68.78 -3.00 -17.99
N PRO A 101 67.98 -4.08 -18.16
CA PRO A 101 68.25 -5.08 -19.18
C PRO A 101 68.00 -4.53 -20.60
N GLU A 102 68.86 -4.92 -21.54
CA GLU A 102 68.72 -4.56 -22.96
C GLU A 102 67.42 -5.11 -23.57
N PRO A 103 66.79 -4.38 -24.52
CA PRO A 103 65.51 -4.77 -25.08
C PRO A 103 65.63 -6.05 -25.90
N THR A 104 64.86 -7.05 -25.51
CA THR A 104 64.71 -8.31 -26.25
C THR A 104 63.77 -8.06 -27.43
N GLU A 105 64.18 -8.40 -28.65
CA GLU A 105 63.33 -8.26 -29.85
C GLU A 105 62.04 -9.09 -29.70
N GLU A 106 60.90 -8.41 -29.85
CA GLU A 106 59.56 -9.01 -29.78
C GLU A 106 59.28 -9.75 -31.09
N PRO A 107 58.84 -11.03 -31.06
CA PRO A 107 58.59 -11.79 -32.27
C PRO A 107 57.41 -11.22 -33.07
N GLU A 108 57.54 -11.17 -34.41
CA GLU A 108 56.47 -10.71 -35.30
C GLU A 108 55.18 -11.53 -35.10
N PRO A 109 54.00 -10.86 -35.05
CA PRO A 109 52.74 -11.53 -34.80
C PRO A 109 52.35 -12.45 -35.97
N GLU A 110 51.97 -13.69 -35.65
CA GLU A 110 51.44 -14.64 -36.63
C GLU A 110 50.12 -14.13 -37.26
N PRO A 111 49.85 -14.47 -38.53
CA PRO A 111 48.63 -14.05 -39.22
C PRO A 111 47.39 -14.65 -38.55
N VAL A 112 46.48 -13.78 -38.09
CA VAL A 112 45.20 -14.16 -37.50
C VAL A 112 44.30 -14.78 -38.59
N PRO A 113 43.69 -15.95 -38.36
CA PRO A 113 42.77 -16.56 -39.32
C PRO A 113 41.55 -15.65 -39.58
N GLU A 114 41.11 -15.63 -40.83
CA GLU A 114 39.98 -14.82 -41.29
C GLU A 114 38.67 -15.31 -40.61
N PRO A 115 37.81 -14.40 -40.12
CA PRO A 115 36.61 -14.78 -39.38
C PRO A 115 35.62 -15.55 -40.26
N GLU A 116 35.08 -16.65 -39.73
CA GLU A 116 34.03 -17.42 -40.40
C GLU A 116 32.76 -16.58 -40.62
N PRO A 117 32.02 -16.83 -41.72
CA PRO A 117 30.80 -16.09 -42.02
C PRO A 117 29.74 -16.33 -40.94
N VAL A 118 29.28 -15.25 -40.31
CA VAL A 118 28.20 -15.28 -39.32
C VAL A 118 26.89 -15.71 -40.02
N PRO A 119 26.14 -16.67 -39.48
CA PRO A 119 24.84 -17.06 -40.04
C PRO A 119 23.90 -15.86 -40.08
N GLU A 120 23.17 -15.73 -41.19
CA GLU A 120 22.20 -14.67 -41.40
C GLU A 120 21.10 -14.74 -40.32
N PRO A 121 20.70 -13.61 -39.70
CA PRO A 121 19.71 -13.61 -38.63
C PRO A 121 18.38 -14.18 -39.13
N GLU A 122 17.77 -15.06 -38.32
CA GLU A 122 16.44 -15.58 -38.60
C GLU A 122 15.43 -14.41 -38.76
N PRO A 123 14.47 -14.53 -39.69
CA PRO A 123 13.50 -13.47 -39.92
C PRO A 123 12.68 -13.21 -38.65
N GLU A 124 12.65 -11.95 -38.24
CA GLU A 124 11.88 -11.46 -37.10
C GLU A 124 10.38 -11.79 -37.32
N PRO A 125 9.68 -12.33 -36.31
CA PRO A 125 8.27 -12.72 -36.47
C PRO A 125 7.40 -11.51 -36.80
N GLU A 126 6.50 -11.65 -37.79
CA GLU A 126 5.58 -10.59 -38.17
C GLU A 126 4.70 -10.14 -36.98
N PRO A 127 4.47 -8.83 -36.81
CA PRO A 127 3.62 -8.32 -35.74
C PRO A 127 2.19 -8.81 -35.91
N GLN A 128 1.68 -9.52 -34.91
CA GLN A 128 0.31 -10.03 -34.92
C GLN A 128 -0.70 -8.85 -34.94
N PRO A 129 -1.82 -8.98 -35.68
CA PRO A 129 -2.86 -7.95 -35.70
C PRO A 129 -3.47 -7.80 -34.29
N LEU A 130 -3.66 -6.55 -33.84
CA LEU A 130 -4.35 -6.21 -32.59
C LEU A 130 -5.74 -6.87 -32.54
N THR A 131 -5.82 -8.07 -31.97
CA THR A 131 -7.04 -8.87 -31.87
C THR A 131 -7.46 -8.90 -30.41
N ALA A 132 -8.59 -8.25 -30.13
CA ALA A 132 -9.29 -8.19 -28.83
C ALA A 132 -8.45 -7.66 -27.65
N PRO A 133 -9.07 -7.04 -26.63
CA PRO A 133 -8.35 -6.76 -25.40
C PRO A 133 -7.84 -8.08 -24.82
N GLN A 134 -6.53 -8.21 -24.70
CA GLN A 134 -5.93 -9.39 -24.09
C GLN A 134 -5.88 -9.09 -22.61
N SER A 135 -6.70 -9.77 -21.80
CA SER A 135 -6.52 -9.89 -20.34
C SER A 135 -5.06 -9.68 -20.01
N LEU A 136 -4.71 -8.60 -19.29
CA LEU A 136 -3.33 -8.41 -18.82
C LEU A 136 -3.01 -9.72 -18.13
N ASP A 137 -2.16 -10.52 -18.77
CA ASP A 137 -1.98 -11.88 -18.32
C ASP A 137 -1.34 -11.72 -16.95
N PRO A 138 -1.85 -12.38 -15.91
CA PRO A 138 -1.11 -12.44 -14.66
C PRO A 138 0.36 -12.84 -14.88
N ALA A 139 0.71 -13.51 -16.01
CA ALA A 139 2.05 -13.73 -16.57
C ALA A 139 2.93 -12.47 -16.56
N ASP A 140 2.35 -11.33 -16.88
CA ASP A 140 3.04 -10.05 -16.99
C ASP A 140 3.27 -9.38 -15.64
N PHE A 141 2.63 -9.86 -14.56
CA PHE A 141 3.00 -9.43 -13.22
C PHE A 141 4.38 -10.00 -12.86
N PRO A 142 5.29 -9.19 -12.27
CA PRO A 142 6.59 -9.64 -11.82
C PRO A 142 6.45 -10.93 -11.01
N GLU A 143 7.27 -11.94 -11.30
CA GLU A 143 7.20 -13.25 -10.64
C GLU A 143 7.27 -13.16 -9.10
N HIS A 144 7.92 -12.12 -8.59
CA HIS A 144 8.06 -11.84 -7.15
C HIS A 144 6.93 -10.99 -6.54
N GLY A 145 5.91 -10.63 -7.33
CA GLY A 145 4.80 -9.78 -6.92
C GLY A 145 5.20 -8.30 -6.87
N GLY A 146 4.79 -7.55 -7.88
CA GLY A 146 4.93 -6.09 -7.87
C GLY A 146 3.98 -5.45 -6.85
N VAL A 147 4.41 -4.36 -6.22
CA VAL A 147 3.53 -3.49 -5.43
C VAL A 147 2.90 -2.48 -6.40
N TYR A 148 1.57 -2.42 -6.43
CA TYR A 148 0.81 -1.60 -7.36
C TYR A 148 -0.07 -0.58 -6.63
N ALA A 149 -0.22 0.58 -7.24
CA ALA A 149 -1.38 1.45 -7.05
C ALA A 149 -2.44 1.13 -8.10
N LEU A 150 -3.71 1.12 -7.71
CA LEU A 150 -4.84 0.87 -8.60
C LEU A 150 -5.54 2.20 -8.89
N TYR A 151 -5.18 2.84 -10.00
CA TYR A 151 -5.78 4.10 -10.45
C TYR A 151 -7.14 3.84 -11.11
N ALA A 152 -8.19 4.51 -10.64
CA ALA A 152 -9.54 4.40 -11.18
C ALA A 152 -9.69 5.18 -12.50
N GLY A 153 -10.52 4.67 -13.41
CA GLY A 153 -10.86 5.34 -14.67
C GLY A 153 -11.78 6.55 -14.52
N THR A 154 -12.34 6.78 -13.33
CA THR A 154 -13.27 7.89 -13.05
C THR A 154 -12.56 9.22 -12.76
N GLY A 155 -11.24 9.23 -12.56
CA GLY A 155 -10.47 10.45 -12.35
C GLY A 155 -8.96 10.22 -12.45
N PRO A 156 -8.17 11.26 -12.80
CA PRO A 156 -6.74 11.11 -13.09
C PRO A 156 -5.86 10.81 -11.87
N ASP A 157 -6.36 11.08 -10.65
CA ASP A 157 -5.61 10.93 -9.41
C ASP A 157 -6.47 10.30 -8.30
N LEU A 158 -7.31 9.33 -8.69
CA LEU A 158 -8.13 8.55 -7.78
C LEU A 158 -7.65 7.10 -7.74
N CYS A 159 -7.46 6.58 -6.53
CA CYS A 159 -6.92 5.26 -6.27
C CYS A 159 -7.88 4.41 -5.43
N ALA A 160 -7.82 3.10 -5.60
CA ALA A 160 -8.35 2.18 -4.60
C ALA A 160 -7.52 2.28 -3.32
N GLU A 161 -8.18 2.33 -2.17
CA GLU A 161 -7.53 2.50 -0.88
C GLU A 161 -8.22 1.66 0.18
N VAL A 162 -7.44 0.95 0.99
CA VAL A 162 -7.93 0.40 2.26
C VAL A 162 -8.17 1.56 3.22
N LEU A 163 -9.42 1.78 3.63
CA LEU A 163 -9.87 2.97 4.36
C LEU A 163 -8.87 3.43 5.44
N ASN A 164 -8.31 4.63 5.25
CA ASN A 164 -7.31 5.27 6.13
C ASN A 164 -6.04 4.43 6.37
N GLY A 165 -5.68 3.54 5.45
CA GLY A 165 -4.53 2.64 5.58
C GLY A 165 -4.65 1.61 6.70
N SER A 166 -5.86 1.31 7.18
CA SER A 166 -6.07 0.36 8.28
C SER A 166 -5.64 -1.07 7.90
N GLU A 167 -4.96 -1.75 8.83
CA GLU A 167 -4.54 -3.15 8.69
C GLU A 167 -5.57 -4.14 9.26
N GLN A 168 -6.74 -3.65 9.70
CA GLN A 168 -7.78 -4.49 10.28
C GLN A 168 -8.57 -5.25 9.21
N ARG A 169 -8.93 -6.51 9.53
CA ARG A 169 -9.85 -7.31 8.73
C ARG A 169 -11.24 -6.68 8.73
N GLY A 170 -11.93 -6.78 7.61
CA GLY A 170 -13.25 -6.16 7.39
C GLY A 170 -13.17 -4.66 7.10
N THR A 171 -11.98 -4.07 7.00
CA THR A 171 -11.84 -2.67 6.60
C THR A 171 -12.35 -2.48 5.17
N ALA A 172 -13.17 -1.45 4.96
CA ALA A 172 -13.68 -1.07 3.65
C ALA A 172 -12.55 -0.70 2.67
N VAL A 173 -12.76 -0.98 1.39
CA VAL A 173 -11.91 -0.46 0.32
C VAL A 173 -12.66 0.65 -0.38
N GLN A 174 -12.08 1.83 -0.43
CA GLN A 174 -12.72 3.04 -0.95
C GLN A 174 -11.98 3.59 -2.16
N LEU A 175 -12.65 4.49 -2.88
CA LEU A 175 -12.02 5.43 -3.77
C LEU A 175 -11.42 6.57 -2.94
N ALA A 176 -10.15 6.90 -3.14
CA ALA A 176 -9.47 8.00 -2.46
C ALA A 176 -8.62 8.81 -3.44
N GLU A 177 -8.22 10.02 -3.07
CA GLU A 177 -7.16 10.73 -3.79
C GLU A 177 -5.86 9.94 -3.66
N CYS A 178 -5.10 9.78 -4.75
CA CYS A 178 -3.86 9.03 -4.69
C CYS A 178 -2.81 9.78 -3.86
N ASP A 179 -2.33 9.17 -2.78
CA ASP A 179 -1.35 9.75 -1.87
C ASP A 179 -0.07 8.90 -1.73
N ARG A 180 -0.03 7.76 -2.41
CA ARG A 180 1.05 6.74 -2.31
C ARG A 180 1.24 6.14 -0.92
N GLY A 181 0.30 6.37 -0.01
CA GLY A 181 0.27 5.83 1.32
C GLY A 181 0.13 4.32 1.32
N ARG A 182 0.41 3.70 2.47
CA ARG A 182 0.35 2.24 2.64
C ARG A 182 -1.03 1.64 2.33
N GLY A 183 -2.10 2.42 2.48
CA GLY A 183 -3.47 1.99 2.15
C GLY A 183 -3.71 1.79 0.66
N GLN A 184 -2.85 2.36 -0.20
CA GLN A 184 -2.98 2.33 -1.67
C GLN A 184 -1.99 1.37 -2.32
N GLN A 185 -1.23 0.62 -1.53
CA GLN A 185 -0.21 -0.33 -1.96
C GLN A 185 -0.77 -1.76 -1.94
N PHE A 186 -0.88 -2.36 -3.13
CA PHE A 186 -1.36 -3.73 -3.31
C PHE A 186 -0.30 -4.57 -4.02
N THR A 187 0.21 -5.59 -3.33
CA THR A 187 1.04 -6.61 -3.97
C THR A 187 0.16 -7.53 -4.78
N ALA A 188 0.32 -7.56 -6.10
CA ALA A 188 -0.36 -8.53 -6.96
C ALA A 188 0.43 -9.83 -6.97
N ARG A 189 -0.13 -10.90 -6.36
CA ARG A 189 0.52 -12.20 -6.29
C ARG A 189 -0.27 -13.25 -7.06
N ARG A 190 0.36 -13.86 -8.08
CA ARG A 190 -0.23 -14.96 -8.85
C ARG A 190 -0.63 -16.12 -7.92
N ASN A 191 -1.75 -16.76 -8.23
CA ASN A 191 -2.09 -18.05 -7.66
C ASN A 191 -1.61 -19.16 -8.59
N GLU A 192 -1.07 -20.24 -8.02
CA GLU A 192 -0.71 -21.44 -8.78
C GLU A 192 -1.97 -22.13 -9.32
N GLU A 193 -2.99 -22.24 -8.48
CA GLU A 193 -4.30 -22.77 -8.84
C GLU A 193 -5.41 -21.94 -8.17
N PRO A 194 -6.52 -21.65 -8.87
CA PRO A 194 -6.67 -21.79 -10.32
C PRO A 194 -5.70 -20.86 -11.08
N VAL A 195 -5.16 -21.36 -12.19
CA VAL A 195 -4.34 -20.58 -13.12
C VAL A 195 -5.08 -19.33 -13.60
N ASN A 196 -4.31 -18.32 -14.04
CA ASN A 196 -4.83 -17.03 -14.51
C ASN A 196 -5.59 -16.22 -13.45
N THR A 197 -5.33 -16.46 -12.17
CA THR A 197 -5.83 -15.62 -11.08
C THR A 197 -4.70 -15.08 -10.23
N PHE A 198 -4.96 -13.98 -9.52
CA PHE A 198 -4.06 -13.42 -8.53
C PHE A 198 -4.84 -12.96 -7.29
N ARG A 199 -4.10 -12.67 -6.22
CA ARG A 199 -4.57 -11.98 -5.03
C ARG A 199 -3.97 -10.57 -5.01
N LEU A 200 -4.78 -9.59 -4.63
CA LEU A 200 -4.31 -8.24 -4.28
C LEU A 200 -4.10 -8.19 -2.78
N ILE A 201 -2.83 -8.25 -2.37
CA ILE A 201 -2.42 -8.30 -0.97
C ILE A 201 -2.06 -6.89 -0.51
N THR A 202 -2.73 -6.38 0.51
CA THR A 202 -2.50 -5.04 1.06
C THR A 202 -1.17 -4.98 1.81
N ALA A 203 -0.67 -3.77 2.07
CA ALA A 203 0.51 -3.57 2.92
C ALA A 203 0.38 -4.16 4.35
N GLY A 204 -0.86 -4.42 4.82
CA GLY A 204 -1.16 -5.07 6.08
C GLY A 204 -1.35 -6.61 5.99
N ASN A 205 -0.95 -7.24 4.88
CA ASN A 205 -1.07 -8.69 4.63
C ASN A 205 -2.50 -9.25 4.62
N ASN A 206 -3.50 -8.42 4.34
CA ASN A 206 -4.87 -8.86 4.04
C ASN A 206 -5.08 -8.89 2.52
N CYS A 207 -6.10 -9.60 2.07
CA CYS A 207 -6.45 -9.73 0.66
C CYS A 207 -7.70 -8.91 0.33
N LEU A 208 -7.74 -8.31 -0.86
CA LEU A 208 -8.97 -7.74 -1.43
C LEU A 208 -10.02 -8.86 -1.57
N ASP A 209 -11.18 -8.69 -0.92
CA ASP A 209 -12.11 -9.78 -0.67
C ASP A 209 -13.56 -9.34 -0.94
N VAL A 210 -14.32 -10.19 -1.62
CA VAL A 210 -15.78 -10.06 -1.70
C VAL A 210 -16.40 -10.64 -0.42
N PRO A 211 -17.00 -9.82 0.46
CA PRO A 211 -17.38 -10.26 1.80
C PRO A 211 -18.23 -11.51 1.82
N GLN A 212 -17.77 -12.50 2.58
CA GLN A 212 -18.41 -13.81 2.77
C GLN A 212 -18.61 -14.59 1.47
N GLY A 213 -17.98 -14.17 0.37
CA GLY A 213 -18.37 -14.60 -0.95
C GLY A 213 -19.86 -14.29 -1.18
N SER A 214 -20.29 -13.05 -1.16
CA SER A 214 -21.63 -12.73 -1.67
C SER A 214 -21.60 -12.70 -3.20
N SER A 215 -22.65 -13.20 -3.86
CA SER A 215 -22.89 -12.99 -5.30
C SER A 215 -23.93 -11.87 -5.54
N THR A 216 -24.27 -11.11 -4.51
CA THR A 216 -25.17 -9.97 -4.63
C THR A 216 -24.48 -8.85 -5.41
N VAL A 217 -25.12 -8.41 -6.49
CA VAL A 217 -24.71 -7.23 -7.26
C VAL A 217 -24.72 -6.01 -6.34
N GLY A 218 -23.65 -5.23 -6.38
CA GLY A 218 -23.46 -4.08 -5.50
C GLY A 218 -22.93 -4.41 -4.12
N ARG A 219 -22.50 -5.65 -3.86
CA ARG A 219 -21.80 -5.96 -2.61
C ARG A 219 -20.54 -5.13 -2.51
N GLU A 220 -20.46 -4.32 -1.46
CA GLU A 220 -19.27 -3.55 -1.12
C GLU A 220 -18.07 -4.45 -0.83
N ILE A 221 -16.88 -4.02 -1.24
CA ILE A 221 -15.62 -4.74 -1.11
C ILE A 221 -14.92 -4.33 0.18
N TRP A 222 -14.24 -5.29 0.81
CA TRP A 222 -13.43 -5.08 1.99
C TRP A 222 -12.07 -5.79 1.85
N VAL A 223 -11.28 -5.76 2.92
CA VAL A 223 -10.09 -6.59 3.04
C VAL A 223 -10.30 -7.65 4.12
N TRP A 224 -9.79 -8.85 3.89
CA TRP A 224 -9.87 -9.94 4.87
C TRP A 224 -8.57 -10.72 4.95
N GLU A 225 -8.39 -11.54 5.99
CA GLU A 225 -7.25 -12.44 6.06
C GLU A 225 -7.13 -13.28 4.79
N CYS A 226 -5.95 -13.29 4.19
CA CYS A 226 -5.67 -14.08 3.01
C CYS A 226 -5.85 -15.57 3.33
N ASN A 227 -6.87 -16.20 2.73
CA ASN A 227 -7.23 -17.61 2.95
C ASN A 227 -7.23 -18.43 1.65
N GLY A 228 -6.96 -17.80 0.50
CA GLY A 228 -6.85 -18.49 -0.80
C GLY A 228 -8.19 -18.96 -1.38
N LEU A 229 -9.32 -18.59 -0.78
CA LEU A 229 -10.63 -18.93 -1.30
C LEU A 229 -11.02 -18.03 -2.48
N SER A 230 -11.95 -18.51 -3.30
CA SER A 230 -12.41 -17.83 -4.52
C SER A 230 -12.85 -16.37 -4.37
N PRO A 231 -13.43 -15.88 -3.24
CA PRO A 231 -13.76 -14.46 -3.07
C PRO A 231 -12.56 -13.51 -3.04
N GLN A 232 -11.34 -14.04 -2.92
CA GLN A 232 -10.08 -13.27 -2.88
C GLN A 232 -9.29 -13.37 -4.17
N LEU A 233 -9.78 -14.14 -5.14
CA LEU A 233 -9.08 -14.38 -6.39
C LEU A 233 -9.69 -13.49 -7.47
N TRP A 234 -8.81 -12.78 -8.18
CA TRP A 234 -9.18 -11.82 -9.20
C TRP A 234 -8.52 -12.19 -10.52
N ARG A 235 -9.18 -11.86 -11.63
CA ARG A 235 -8.63 -11.83 -12.98
C ARG A 235 -8.53 -10.38 -13.43
N ALA A 236 -7.55 -10.08 -14.27
CA ALA A 236 -7.38 -8.76 -14.87
C ALA A 236 -7.72 -8.86 -16.35
N GLU A 237 -8.89 -8.38 -16.76
CA GLU A 237 -9.36 -8.45 -18.15
C GLU A 237 -9.11 -7.09 -18.82
N GLU A 238 -8.30 -7.01 -19.87
CA GLU A 238 -7.96 -5.73 -20.50
C GLU A 238 -9.19 -5.09 -21.13
N VAL A 239 -9.25 -3.77 -21.11
CA VAL A 239 -10.35 -3.01 -21.71
C VAL A 239 -9.85 -1.85 -22.57
N GLY A 240 -8.55 -1.84 -22.90
CA GLY A 240 -7.87 -0.85 -23.73
C GLY A 240 -7.23 0.28 -22.93
N ASP A 241 -6.39 1.08 -23.60
CA ASP A 241 -5.70 2.26 -23.03
C ASP A 241 -4.86 1.97 -21.77
N GLY A 242 -4.33 0.74 -21.67
CA GLY A 242 -3.58 0.24 -20.53
C GLY A 242 -4.42 0.02 -19.27
N ALA A 243 -5.75 -0.02 -19.39
CA ALA A 243 -6.67 -0.29 -18.29
C ALA A 243 -7.21 -1.72 -18.32
N VAL A 244 -7.55 -2.24 -17.15
CA VAL A 244 -8.19 -3.54 -16.94
C VAL A 244 -9.48 -3.42 -16.14
N GLN A 245 -10.35 -4.39 -16.31
CA GLN A 245 -11.37 -4.78 -15.35
C GLN A 245 -10.80 -5.80 -14.38
N LEU A 246 -10.99 -5.57 -13.08
CA LEU A 246 -10.64 -6.55 -12.05
C LEU A 246 -11.86 -7.42 -11.77
N VAL A 247 -11.88 -8.62 -12.35
CA VAL A 247 -13.02 -9.53 -12.33
C VAL A 247 -12.85 -10.54 -11.20
N SER A 248 -13.82 -10.58 -10.29
CA SER A 248 -13.88 -11.59 -9.23
C SER A 248 -13.98 -12.98 -9.86
N HIS A 249 -13.02 -13.84 -9.55
CA HIS A 249 -13.03 -15.23 -10.03
C HIS A 249 -14.26 -15.99 -9.52
N ARG A 250 -14.77 -15.60 -8.34
CA ARG A 250 -15.93 -16.23 -7.72
C ARG A 250 -17.25 -15.89 -8.40
N THR A 251 -17.45 -14.61 -8.73
CA THR A 251 -18.77 -14.08 -9.14
C THR A 251 -18.83 -13.69 -10.60
N GLY A 252 -17.69 -13.50 -11.27
CA GLY A 252 -17.64 -12.93 -12.61
C GLY A 252 -17.97 -11.43 -12.64
N GLN A 253 -18.07 -10.78 -11.49
CA GLN A 253 -18.39 -9.36 -11.34
C GLN A 253 -17.11 -8.53 -11.18
N CYS A 254 -17.17 -7.29 -11.61
CA CYS A 254 -16.04 -6.37 -11.67
C CYS A 254 -15.94 -5.53 -10.39
N LEU A 255 -14.71 -5.27 -9.93
CA LEU A 255 -14.44 -4.20 -8.96
C LEU A 255 -14.85 -2.87 -9.58
N GLU A 256 -15.73 -2.14 -8.91
CA GLU A 256 -16.39 -0.96 -9.44
C GLU A 256 -16.37 0.20 -8.44
N VAL A 257 -16.11 1.40 -8.96
CA VAL A 257 -16.45 2.68 -8.35
C VAL A 257 -17.95 2.96 -8.53
N PRO A 258 -18.75 3.08 -7.45
CA PRO A 258 -20.20 3.22 -7.57
C PRO A 258 -20.63 4.37 -8.49
N ASN A 259 -21.44 4.04 -9.50
CA ASN A 259 -22.05 4.99 -10.44
C ASN A 259 -21.04 5.86 -11.21
N ASP A 260 -19.87 5.33 -11.53
CA ASP A 260 -18.79 6.06 -12.23
C ASP A 260 -18.36 7.36 -11.53
N SER A 261 -18.59 7.45 -10.22
CA SER A 261 -18.34 8.67 -9.47
C SER A 261 -16.84 9.00 -9.37
N ALA A 262 -16.51 10.29 -9.48
CA ALA A 262 -15.18 10.81 -9.20
C ALA A 262 -15.05 11.33 -7.75
N GLN A 263 -16.01 11.01 -6.87
CA GLN A 263 -16.03 11.49 -5.49
C GLN A 263 -15.24 10.56 -4.56
N PRO A 264 -14.17 11.04 -3.89
CA PRO A 264 -13.47 10.27 -2.86
C PRO A 264 -14.36 9.90 -1.68
N GLY A 265 -13.99 8.82 -0.97
CA GLY A 265 -14.69 8.29 0.19
C GLY A 265 -15.80 7.29 -0.12
N LEU A 266 -16.07 7.00 -1.40
CA LEU A 266 -17.04 5.98 -1.79
C LEU A 266 -16.43 4.60 -1.65
N GLN A 267 -17.10 3.70 -0.92
CA GLN A 267 -16.70 2.30 -0.85
C GLN A 267 -16.86 1.63 -2.22
N LEU A 268 -15.82 0.93 -2.67
CA LEU A 268 -15.85 0.14 -3.90
C LEU A 268 -16.79 -1.06 -3.73
N ARG A 269 -17.35 -1.53 -4.83
CA ARG A 269 -18.30 -2.65 -4.85
C ARG A 269 -17.98 -3.63 -5.96
N GLN A 270 -18.57 -4.83 -5.93
CA GLN A 270 -18.69 -5.64 -7.13
C GLN A 270 -19.94 -5.24 -7.91
N TRP A 271 -19.85 -5.22 -9.23
CA TRP A 271 -20.98 -4.99 -10.11
C TRP A 271 -20.85 -5.79 -11.42
N ASP A 272 -21.93 -5.91 -12.18
CA ASP A 272 -21.89 -6.60 -13.46
C ASP A 272 -20.95 -5.87 -14.42
N CYS A 273 -20.04 -6.62 -15.04
CA CYS A 273 -19.01 -6.05 -15.90
C CYS A 273 -19.62 -5.44 -17.17
N ASP A 274 -19.42 -4.13 -17.38
CA ASP A 274 -19.93 -3.38 -18.53
C ASP A 274 -18.89 -2.48 -19.21
N GLY A 275 -17.68 -2.40 -18.65
CA GLY A 275 -16.55 -1.64 -19.20
C GLY A 275 -16.63 -0.13 -18.95
N SER A 276 -17.56 0.31 -18.09
CA SER A 276 -17.73 1.70 -17.66
C SER A 276 -16.46 2.29 -17.02
N PRO A 277 -16.31 3.62 -16.97
CA PRO A 277 -15.16 4.27 -16.35
C PRO A 277 -14.88 3.81 -14.91
N GLY A 278 -15.94 3.51 -14.13
CA GLY A 278 -15.87 3.01 -12.75
C GLY A 278 -15.31 1.60 -12.62
N GLN A 279 -15.24 0.84 -13.71
CA GLN A 279 -14.70 -0.52 -13.74
C GLN A 279 -13.32 -0.60 -14.42
N ARG A 280 -12.79 0.53 -14.89
CA ARG A 280 -11.47 0.63 -15.51
C ARG A 280 -10.43 0.94 -14.44
N TRP A 281 -9.41 0.10 -14.34
CA TRP A 281 -8.31 0.25 -13.39
C TRP A 281 -6.98 0.23 -14.14
N ARG A 282 -6.09 1.19 -13.86
CA ARG A 282 -4.69 1.12 -14.26
C ARG A 282 -3.86 0.67 -13.08
N MET A 283 -3.17 -0.45 -13.24
CA MET A 283 -2.26 -0.97 -12.21
C MET A 283 -0.87 -0.40 -12.46
N MET A 284 -0.45 0.55 -11.63
CA MET A 284 0.84 1.23 -11.76
C MET A 284 1.81 0.67 -10.73
N LEU A 285 2.96 0.18 -11.17
CA LEU A 285 4.01 -0.33 -10.30
C LEU A 285 4.62 0.82 -9.47
N TYR A 286 4.83 0.58 -8.19
CA TYR A 286 5.59 1.47 -7.29
C TYR A 286 7.10 1.34 -7.47
#